data_AF-A0A1H6G3P7-F1
#
_entry.id   AF-A0A1H6G3P7-F1
#
_cell.length_a   1.000
_cell.length_b   1.000
_cell.length_c   1.000
_cell.angle_alpha   90.00
_cell.angle_beta   90.00
_cell.angle_gamma   90.00
#
_symmetry.space_group_name_H-M   'P 1'
#
loop_
_entity.id
_entity.type
_entity.pdbx_description
1 polymer ?
#
loop_
_entity_poly.entity_id
_entity_poly.type
_entity_poly.pdbx_seq_one_letter_code
_entity_poly.pdbx_strand_id
1 'polypeptide(L)' 'MRHPQDDLLIVYALVSLAQEYRGTLKEEWALELAAEIADRHGLTVSDAIRQLE' A
#
# COMPACT_ATOMS: atom_id res chain seq x y z
N MET A 1 -12.04 13.75 8.31
CA MET A 1 -11.86 12.32 8.62
C MET A 1 -11.59 11.63 7.29
N ARG A 2 -10.40 11.03 7.09
CA ARG A 2 -10.18 10.13 5.95
C ARG A 2 -10.95 8.86 6.21
N HIS A 3 -11.67 8.35 5.21
CA HIS A 3 -12.38 7.09 5.38
C HIS A 3 -11.34 5.96 5.40
N PRO A 4 -11.46 4.94 6.26
CA PRO A 4 -10.48 3.84 6.31
C PRO A 4 -10.26 3.16 4.94
N GLN A 5 -11.27 3.15 4.08
CA GLN A 5 -11.16 2.63 2.71
C GLN A 5 -10.27 3.48 1.79
N ASP A 6 -10.14 4.79 2.03
CA ASP A 6 -9.28 5.65 1.22
C ASP A 6 -7.81 5.21 1.37
N ASP A 7 -7.41 4.87 2.61
CA ASP A 7 -6.06 4.40 2.90
C ASP A 7 -5.79 3.00 2.31
N LEU A 8 -6.80 2.12 2.27
CA LEU A 8 -6.68 0.82 1.58
C LEU A 8 -6.44 1.01 0.07
N LEU A 9 -7.18 1.91 -0.57
CA LEU A 9 -6.98 2.25 -1.99
C LEU A 9 -5.59 2.82 -2.25
N ILE A 10 -5.06 3.64 -1.33
CA ILE A 10 -3.69 4.17 -1.43
C ILE A 10 -2.67 3.03 -1.33
N VAL A 11 -2.83 2.07 -0.41
CA VAL A 11 -1.96 0.89 -0.32
C VAL A 11 -1.95 0.11 -1.64
N TYR A 12 -3.12 -0.14 -2.22
CA TYR A 12 -3.23 -0.83 -3.52
C TYR A 12 -2.54 -0.07 -4.65
N ALA A 13 -2.72 1.25 -4.71
CA ALA A 13 -2.07 2.09 -5.72
C ALA A 13 -0.54 2.10 -5.57
N LEU A 14 -0.02 2.12 -4.33
CA LEU A 14 1.42 2.08 -4.07
C LEU A 14 2.03 0.73 -4.44
N VAL A 15 1.35 -0.39 -4.18
CA VAL A 15 1.81 -1.70 -4.65
C VAL A 15 1.81 -1.79 -6.17
N SER A 16 0.80 -1.23 -6.83
CA SER A 16 0.75 -1.15 -8.30
C SER A 16 1.92 -0.31 -8.85
N LEU A 17 2.22 0.83 -8.20
CA LEU A 17 3.36 1.67 -8.55
C LEU A 17 4.70 0.95 -8.34
N ALA A 18 4.84 0.21 -7.23
CA ALA A 18 6.04 -0.56 -6.95
C ALA A 18 6.32 -1.60 -8.05
N GLN A 19 5.27 -2.26 -8.54
CA GLN A 19 5.38 -3.21 -9.65
C GLN A 19 5.80 -2.55 -10.96
N GLU A 20 5.31 -1.34 -11.26
CA GLU A 20 5.70 -0.58 -12.45
C GLU A 20 7.18 -0.17 -12.40
N TYR A 21 7.70 0.14 -11.21
CA TYR A 21 9.06 0.64 -10.99
C TYR A 21 10.02 -0.43 -10.45
N ARG A 22 9.74 -1.71 -10.71
CA ARG A 22 10.51 -2.84 -10.18
C ARG A 22 12.01 -2.72 -10.50
N GLY A 23 12.84 -3.00 -9.50
CA GLY A 23 14.30 -2.91 -9.56
C GLY A 23 14.85 -1.50 -9.37
N THR A 24 14.03 -0.53 -8.97
CA THR A 24 14.45 0.86 -8.76
C THR A 24 14.19 1.30 -7.31
N LEU A 25 14.82 2.40 -6.89
CA LEU A 25 14.56 3.01 -5.58
C LEU A 25 13.08 3.36 -5.36
N LYS A 26 12.31 3.60 -6.44
CA LYS A 26 10.88 3.90 -6.34
C LYS A 26 10.04 2.68 -5.95
N GLU A 27 10.49 1.46 -6.28
CA GLU A 27 9.84 0.23 -5.80
C GLU A 27 9.92 0.17 -4.28
N GLU A 28 11.14 0.25 -3.73
CA GLU A 28 11.39 0.16 -2.29
C GLU A 28 10.63 1.25 -1.53
N TRP A 29 10.72 2.51 -2.00
CA TRP A 29 9.98 3.63 -1.42
C TRP A 29 8.46 3.40 -1.43
N ALA A 30 7.90 2.90 -2.54
CA ALA A 30 6.46 2.69 -2.64
C ALA A 30 5.99 1.54 -1.73
N LEU A 31 6.78 0.48 -1.60
CA LEU A 31 6.49 -0.64 -0.71
C LEU A 31 6.60 -0.26 0.78
N GLU A 32 7.62 0.53 1.15
CA GLU A 32 7.77 1.05 2.51
C GLU A 32 6.57 1.93 2.89
N LEU A 33 6.17 2.86 2.01
CA LEU A 33 5.03 3.72 2.26
C LEU A 33 3.71 2.93 2.33
N ALA A 34 3.55 1.90 1.49
CA ALA A 34 2.39 1.01 1.57
C ALA A 34 2.34 0.27 2.91
N ALA A 35 3.49 -0.21 3.41
CA ALA A 35 3.60 -0.88 4.69
C ALA A 35 3.26 0.05 5.87
N GLU A 36 3.78 1.28 5.86
CA GLU A 36 3.47 2.27 6.90
C GLU A 36 1.98 2.61 6.96
N ILE A 37 1.31 2.71 5.81
CA ILE A 37 -0.12 3.02 5.77
C ILE A 37 -0.93 1.81 6.25
N ALA A 38 -0.59 0.60 5.82
CA ALA A 38 -1.28 -0.61 6.29
C ALA A 38 -1.13 -0.82 7.81
N ASP A 39 0.06 -0.55 8.37
CA ASP A 39 0.35 -0.69 9.80
C ASP A 39 -0.49 0.25 10.67
N ARG A 40 -0.83 1.46 10.18
CA ARG A 40 -1.75 2.39 10.87
C ARG A 40 -3.15 1.82 11.08
N HIS A 41 -3.53 0.83 10.26
CA HIS A 41 -4.79 0.11 10.37
C HIS A 41 -4.62 -1.27 11.04
N GLY A 42 -3.41 -1.61 11.52
CA GLY A 42 -3.10 -2.91 12.10
C GLY A 42 -3.08 -4.05 11.09
N LEU A 43 -2.80 -3.73 9.82
CA LEU A 43 -2.85 -4.67 8.69
C LEU A 43 -1.46 -4.84 8.08
N THR A 44 -1.22 -6.01 7.48
CA THR A 44 -0.14 -6.13 6.49
C THR A 44 -0.59 -5.56 5.14
N VAL A 45 0.36 -5.27 4.25
CA VAL A 45 0.04 -4.86 2.87
C VAL A 45 -0.87 -5.88 2.18
N SER A 46 -0.60 -7.18 2.37
CA SER A 46 -1.42 -8.26 1.82
C SER A 46 -2.84 -8.28 2.41
N ASP A 47 -3.00 -8.03 3.70
CA ASP A 47 -4.32 -7.93 4.33
C ASP A 47 -5.12 -6.73 3.80
N ALA A 48 -4.45 -5.59 3.61
CA ALA A 48 -5.05 -4.38 3.06
C ALA A 48 -5.54 -4.59 1.62
N ILE A 49 -4.75 -5.29 0.79
CA ILE A 49 -5.16 -5.65 -0.58
C ILE A 49 -6.35 -6.60 -0.56
N ARG A 50 -6.34 -7.63 0.30
CA ARG A 50 -7.43 -8.61 0.40
C ARG A 50 -8.77 -7.99 0.83
N GLN A 51 -8.76 -6.85 1.51
CA GLN A 51 -9.99 -6.14 1.88
C GLN A 51 -10.62 -5.36 0.72
N LEU A 52 -9.93 -5.20 -0.41
CA LEU A 52 -10.44 -4.57 -1.63
C LEU A 52 -10.98 -5.59 -2.65
N GLU A 53 -10.65 -6.87 -2.49
CA GLU A 53 -11.18 -8.00 -3.28
C GLU A 53 -12.56 -8.44 -2.77
#